data_AF-A0A7X8EGJ1-F1
#
_entry.id   AF-A0A7X8EGJ1-F1
#
_cell.length_a   1.000
_cell.length_b   1.000
_cell.length_c   1.000
_cell.angle_alpha   90.00
_cell.angle_beta   90.00
_cell.angle_gamma   90.00
#
_symmetry.space_group_name_H-M   'P 1'
#
loop_
_entity.id
_entity.type
_entity.pdbx_description
1 polymer ?
#
loop_
_entity_poly.entity_id
_entity_poly.type
_entity_poly.pdbx_seq_one_letter_code
_entity_poly.pdbx_strand_id
1 'polypeptide(L)'
;MLKSTSKLSGEQFDKSLYQREQSKKFSFIGNIKRAILQLFGYKSANRKQKIITISVFILFAIIYSSISLVNHYYFRTAALDLGLYNNAIYNFANFSMPKYTLGTSGVEQPFLATHFSLITILYAPFYYIFGSYTLLIIQIFSILFAGYYIYVFTEREKERKKFNHKNYSTYTILFNMGYIFCTFVRFSQ
;
A
#
# COMPACT_ATOMS: atom_id res chain seq x y z
N MET A 1 64.61 18.29 -10.36
CA MET A 1 63.82 17.53 -11.35
C MET A 1 62.96 16.53 -10.59
N LEU A 2 61.64 16.79 -10.57
CA LEU A 2 60.50 15.95 -10.17
C LEU A 2 60.42 15.32 -8.75
N LYS A 3 59.49 15.90 -7.98
CA LYS A 3 58.80 15.40 -6.79
C LYS A 3 57.68 14.44 -7.24
N SER A 4 57.55 13.24 -6.66
CA SER A 4 56.25 12.57 -6.43
C SER A 4 56.45 11.20 -5.79
N THR A 5 56.22 11.12 -4.48
CA THR A 5 55.95 9.88 -3.77
C THR A 5 54.48 9.51 -3.99
N SER A 6 54.16 8.64 -4.95
CA SER A 6 52.82 8.08 -5.11
C SER A 6 52.62 6.89 -4.16
N LYS A 7 52.28 7.21 -2.91
CA LYS A 7 51.77 6.24 -1.93
C LYS A 7 50.35 5.89 -2.35
N LEU A 8 50.18 4.83 -3.15
CA LEU A 8 48.88 4.19 -3.41
C LEU A 8 48.40 3.60 -2.08
N SER A 9 47.63 4.36 -1.32
CA SER A 9 46.96 3.87 -0.11
C SER A 9 45.84 2.94 -0.54
N GLY A 10 46.00 1.64 -0.31
CA GLY A 10 44.86 0.73 -0.32
C GLY A 10 43.78 1.26 0.62
N GLU A 11 42.54 1.33 0.14
CA GLU A 11 41.38 1.62 0.97
C GLU A 11 41.37 0.63 2.14
N GLN A 12 41.77 1.13 3.30
CA GLN A 12 41.79 0.37 4.53
C GLN A 12 40.33 0.15 4.93
N PHE A 13 39.79 -1.03 4.58
CA PHE A 13 38.42 -1.42 4.88
C PHE A 13 38.16 -1.25 6.39
N ASP A 14 37.43 -0.19 6.73
CA ASP A 14 37.14 0.18 8.11
C ASP A 14 36.07 -0.75 8.69
N LYS A 15 36.55 -1.85 9.28
CA LYS A 15 35.73 -2.83 9.98
C LYS A 15 34.85 -2.19 11.06
N SER A 16 35.27 -1.07 11.66
CA SER A 16 34.50 -0.40 12.71
C SER A 16 33.26 0.30 12.16
N LEU A 17 33.37 0.89 10.96
CA LEU A 17 32.27 1.55 10.27
C LEU A 17 31.26 0.53 9.75
N TYR A 18 31.74 -0.60 9.21
CA TYR A 18 30.91 -1.73 8.80
C TYR A 18 30.12 -2.35 9.98
N GLN A 19 30.76 -2.52 11.15
CA GLN A 19 30.09 -3.04 12.35
C GLN A 19 29.04 -2.07 12.91
N ARG A 20 29.28 -0.75 12.83
CA ARG A 20 28.29 0.27 13.24
C ARG A 20 27.06 0.28 12.32
N GLU A 21 27.26 0.18 11.01
CA GLU A 21 26.19 0.04 10.02
C GLU A 21 25.34 -1.21 10.28
N GLN A 22 25.98 -2.36 10.49
CA GLN A 22 25.29 -3.62 10.80
C GLN A 22 24.54 -3.57 12.14
N SER A 23 25.13 -2.95 13.18
CA SER A 23 24.47 -2.73 14.48
C SER A 23 23.23 -1.84 14.36
N LYS A 24 23.31 -0.73 13.60
CA LYS A 24 22.16 0.13 13.31
C LYS A 24 21.08 -0.62 12.55
N LYS A 25 21.46 -1.43 11.55
CA LYS A 25 20.53 -2.26 10.76
C LYS A 25 19.85 -3.33 11.63
N PHE A 26 20.58 -3.97 12.54
CA PHE A 26 20.05 -4.95 13.49
C PHE A 26 19.09 -4.32 14.50
N SER A 27 19.44 -3.14 15.03
CA SER A 27 18.56 -2.32 15.89
C SER A 27 17.28 -1.90 15.16
N PHE A 28 17.40 -1.48 13.90
CA PHE A 28 16.28 -1.09 13.06
C PHE A 28 15.33 -2.27 12.79
N ILE A 29 15.86 -3.43 12.41
CA ILE A 29 15.08 -4.67 12.21
C ILE A 29 14.40 -5.09 13.53
N GLY A 30 15.09 -4.99 14.66
CA GLY A 30 14.51 -5.27 15.98
C GLY A 30 13.38 -4.32 16.36
N ASN A 31 13.46 -3.04 15.99
CA ASN A 31 12.41 -2.04 16.20
C ASN A 31 11.21 -2.28 15.29
N ILE A 32 11.45 -2.65 14.02
CA ILE A 32 10.39 -3.05 13.08
C ILE A 32 9.69 -4.32 13.59
N LYS A 33 10.45 -5.35 13.99
CA LYS A 33 9.87 -6.60 14.50
C LYS A 33 9.04 -6.36 15.75
N ARG A 34 9.50 -5.49 16.67
CA ARG A 34 8.72 -5.07 17.84
C ARG A 34 7.49 -4.26 17.45
N ALA A 35 7.60 -3.34 16.50
CA ALA A 35 6.45 -2.60 16.00
C ALA A 35 5.42 -3.56 15.38
N ILE A 36 5.84 -4.50 14.53
CA ILE A 36 4.99 -5.53 13.91
C ILE A 36 4.35 -6.43 14.98
N LEU A 37 5.13 -6.97 15.92
CA LEU A 37 4.60 -7.82 16.99
C LEU A 37 3.64 -7.06 17.90
N GLN A 38 3.93 -5.80 18.19
CA GLN A 38 2.97 -4.94 18.86
C GLN A 38 1.74 -4.80 17.96
N LEU A 39 1.88 -4.50 16.66
CA LEU A 39 0.83 -4.32 15.62
C LEU A 39 -0.13 -5.51 15.47
N PHE A 40 0.37 -6.73 15.54
CA PHE A 40 -0.49 -7.92 15.45
C PHE A 40 -0.87 -8.51 16.83
N GLY A 41 -0.12 -8.19 17.90
CA GLY A 41 -0.36 -8.68 19.26
C GLY A 41 -1.41 -7.90 20.06
N TYR A 42 -2.13 -6.96 19.43
CA TYR A 42 -3.15 -6.18 20.12
C TYR A 42 -4.40 -7.02 20.37
N LYS A 43 -4.63 -7.33 21.64
CA LYS A 43 -5.77 -8.11 22.11
C LYS A 43 -6.98 -7.20 22.22
N SER A 44 -7.81 -7.19 21.17
CA SER A 44 -9.04 -6.39 21.08
C SER A 44 -9.88 -6.49 22.36
N ALA A 45 -10.23 -5.33 22.92
CA ALA A 45 -11.01 -5.20 24.13
C ALA A 45 -12.49 -5.54 23.89
N ASN A 46 -13.04 -6.48 24.67
CA ASN A 46 -14.47 -6.83 24.80
C ASN A 46 -15.19 -7.32 23.50
N ARG A 47 -15.94 -8.43 23.62
CA ARG A 47 -16.70 -9.07 22.51
C ARG A 47 -17.57 -8.08 21.72
N LYS A 48 -18.16 -7.09 22.40
CA LYS A 48 -18.99 -6.05 21.76
C LYS A 48 -18.19 -5.16 20.79
N GLN A 49 -16.98 -4.72 21.15
CA GLN A 49 -16.20 -3.84 20.25
C GLN A 49 -15.72 -4.62 19.03
N LYS A 50 -15.31 -5.88 19.22
CA LYS A 50 -14.93 -6.74 18.10
C LYS A 50 -16.06 -6.88 17.07
N ILE A 51 -17.31 -7.06 17.54
CA ILE A 51 -18.48 -7.11 16.66
C ILE A 51 -18.66 -5.77 15.92
N ILE A 52 -18.60 -4.64 16.64
CA ILE A 52 -18.73 -3.31 16.02
C ILE A 52 -17.68 -3.09 14.94
N THR A 53 -16.40 -3.39 15.22
CA THR A 53 -15.31 -3.21 14.24
C THR A 53 -15.52 -4.08 13.00
N ILE A 54 -15.93 -5.34 13.18
CA ILE A 54 -16.22 -6.25 12.06
C ILE A 54 -17.42 -5.74 11.26
N SER A 55 -18.50 -5.30 11.92
CA SER A 55 -19.67 -4.74 11.26
C SER A 55 -19.34 -3.51 10.42
N VAL A 56 -18.54 -2.58 10.96
CA VAL A 56 -18.07 -1.39 10.22
C VAL A 56 -17.20 -1.80 9.03
N PHE A 57 -16.27 -2.73 9.23
CA PHE A 57 -15.40 -3.23 8.16
C PHE A 57 -16.21 -3.84 7.01
N ILE A 58 -17.18 -4.71 7.32
CA ILE A 58 -18.06 -5.34 6.34
C ILE A 58 -18.92 -4.29 5.62
N LEU A 59 -19.48 -3.34 6.36
CA LEU A 59 -20.30 -2.26 5.77
C LEU A 59 -19.50 -1.48 4.73
N PHE A 60 -18.29 -1.02 5.07
CA PHE A 60 -17.44 -0.29 4.12
C PHE A 60 -16.95 -1.18 2.97
N ALA A 61 -16.67 -2.46 3.21
CA ALA A 61 -16.33 -3.39 2.14
C ALA A 61 -17.45 -3.51 1.11
N ILE A 62 -18.71 -3.61 1.57
CA ILE A 62 -19.89 -3.66 0.69
C ILE A 62 -20.05 -2.34 -0.07
N ILE A 63 -19.90 -1.20 0.61
CA ILE A 63 -20.05 0.13 -0.01
C ILE A 63 -19.00 0.33 -1.10
N TYR A 64 -17.71 0.12 -0.80
CA TYR A 64 -16.63 0.31 -1.77
C TYR A 64 -16.71 -0.67 -2.94
N SER A 65 -17.08 -1.93 -2.67
CA SER A 65 -17.29 -2.93 -3.71
C SER A 65 -18.47 -2.56 -4.61
N SER A 66 -19.59 -2.13 -4.03
CA SER A 66 -20.79 -1.72 -4.79
C SER A 66 -20.53 -0.50 -5.67
N ILE A 67 -19.63 0.39 -5.29
CA ILE A 67 -19.29 1.56 -6.11
C ILE A 67 -18.32 1.16 -7.21
N SER A 68 -17.21 0.51 -6.84
CA SER A 68 -16.13 0.26 -7.78
C SER A 68 -16.42 -0.89 -8.74
N LEU A 69 -16.84 -2.05 -8.23
CA LEU A 69 -17.04 -3.24 -9.07
C LEU A 69 -18.25 -3.08 -10.01
N VAL A 70 -19.33 -2.48 -9.50
CA VAL A 70 -20.55 -2.24 -10.31
C VAL A 70 -20.26 -1.19 -11.38
N ASN A 71 -19.55 -0.10 -11.07
CA ASN A 71 -19.16 0.87 -12.09
C ASN A 71 -18.26 0.23 -13.14
N HIS A 72 -17.32 -0.63 -12.75
CA HIS A 72 -16.47 -1.32 -13.71
C HIS A 72 -17.27 -2.27 -14.62
N TYR A 73 -18.22 -3.01 -14.05
CA TYR A 73 -19.13 -3.88 -14.80
C TYR A 73 -19.94 -3.12 -15.85
N TYR A 74 -20.39 -1.91 -15.53
CA TYR A 74 -21.11 -1.02 -16.47
C TYR A 74 -20.19 -0.13 -17.31
N PHE A 75 -18.87 -0.36 -17.32
CA PHE A 75 -17.88 0.44 -18.05
C PHE A 75 -17.89 1.95 -17.70
N ARG A 76 -18.22 2.28 -16.46
CA ARG A 76 -18.28 3.65 -15.91
C ARG A 76 -17.06 4.03 -15.06
N THR A 77 -15.96 3.30 -15.18
CA THR A 77 -14.68 3.59 -14.49
C THR A 77 -13.72 4.33 -15.40
N ALA A 78 -12.90 5.23 -14.84
CA ALA A 78 -11.85 5.97 -15.53
C ALA A 78 -11.06 5.10 -16.53
N ALA A 79 -11.32 5.30 -17.83
CA ALA A 79 -10.71 4.50 -18.88
C ALA A 79 -9.21 4.80 -19.06
N LEU A 80 -8.79 6.03 -18.76
CA LEU A 80 -7.41 6.48 -18.95
C LEU A 80 -6.47 5.82 -17.94
N ASP A 81 -6.67 6.08 -16.64
CA ASP A 81 -5.76 5.58 -15.60
C ASP A 81 -5.94 4.07 -15.38
N LEU A 82 -7.15 3.62 -15.06
CA LEU A 82 -7.40 2.20 -14.76
C LEU A 82 -7.15 1.31 -15.98
N GLY A 83 -7.54 1.77 -17.17
CA GLY A 83 -7.33 1.02 -18.42
C GLY A 83 -5.85 0.86 -18.76
N LEU A 84 -5.04 1.91 -18.56
CA LEU A 84 -3.59 1.87 -18.78
C LEU A 84 -2.90 0.86 -17.86
N TYR A 85 -3.22 0.87 -16.56
CA TYR A 85 -2.65 -0.10 -15.62
C TYR A 85 -3.17 -1.53 -15.85
N ASN A 86 -4.44 -1.71 -16.23
CA ASN A 86 -4.96 -3.03 -16.58
C ASN A 86 -4.27 -3.62 -17.81
N ASN A 87 -4.00 -2.81 -18.83
CA ASN A 87 -3.24 -3.23 -20.01
C ASN A 87 -1.78 -3.60 -19.62
N ALA A 88 -1.15 -2.79 -18.77
CA ALA A 88 0.20 -3.11 -18.27
C ALA A 88 0.23 -4.44 -17.52
N ILE A 89 -0.72 -4.68 -16.60
CA ILE A 89 -0.82 -5.92 -15.83
C ILE A 89 -1.10 -7.13 -16.74
N TYR A 90 -1.98 -6.99 -17.73
CA TYR A 90 -2.22 -8.05 -18.72
C TYR A 90 -0.94 -8.45 -19.46
N ASN A 91 -0.15 -7.47 -19.92
CA ASN A 91 1.11 -7.75 -20.60
C ASN A 91 2.13 -8.39 -19.66
N PHE A 92 2.26 -7.88 -18.43
CA PHE A 92 3.13 -8.48 -17.42
C PHE A 92 2.74 -9.92 -17.09
N ALA A 93 1.44 -10.21 -16.97
CA ALA A 93 0.94 -11.55 -16.73
C ALA A 93 1.32 -12.49 -17.88
N ASN A 94 1.22 -12.04 -19.13
CA ASN A 94 1.62 -12.79 -20.33
C ASN A 94 3.11 -12.69 -20.68
N PHE A 95 3.97 -12.26 -19.73
CA PHE A 95 5.41 -12.13 -19.92
C PHE A 95 5.82 -11.29 -21.15
N SER A 96 4.99 -10.31 -21.51
CA SER A 96 5.18 -9.42 -22.64
C SER A 96 5.55 -8.01 -22.17
N MET A 97 6.28 -7.26 -23.01
CA MET A 97 6.63 -5.87 -22.67
C MET A 97 5.34 -5.03 -22.61
N PRO A 98 5.04 -4.36 -21.47
CA PRO A 98 3.82 -3.58 -21.32
C PRO A 98 3.89 -2.32 -22.18
N LYS A 99 2.96 -2.22 -23.12
CA LYS A 99 2.80 -1.06 -23.98
C LYS A 99 1.33 -0.64 -24.01
N TYR A 100 1.08 0.65 -24.24
CA TYR A 100 -0.27 1.17 -24.33
C TYR A 100 -0.36 2.28 -25.39
N THR A 101 -1.56 2.45 -25.94
CA THR A 101 -1.90 3.49 -26.94
C THR A 101 -2.88 4.53 -26.39
N LEU A 102 -3.34 4.35 -25.14
CA LEU A 102 -4.29 5.21 -24.43
C LEU A 102 -3.76 6.63 -24.13
N GLY A 103 -2.56 7.00 -24.59
CA GLY A 103 -2.03 8.35 -24.45
C GLY A 103 -2.67 9.35 -25.40
N THR A 104 -2.59 10.64 -25.08
CA THR A 104 -3.15 11.75 -25.91
C THR A 104 -2.60 11.80 -27.32
N SER A 105 -1.41 11.25 -27.56
CA SER A 105 -0.75 11.18 -28.87
C SER A 105 -1.21 9.99 -29.73
N GLY A 106 -1.91 9.00 -29.16
CA GLY A 106 -2.30 7.76 -29.86
C GLY A 106 -1.13 6.85 -30.28
N VAL A 107 0.11 7.24 -29.97
CA VAL A 107 1.32 6.47 -30.27
C VAL A 107 1.53 5.40 -29.20
N GLU A 108 1.99 4.22 -29.62
CA GLU A 108 2.36 3.15 -28.71
C GLU A 108 3.55 3.58 -27.82
N GLN A 109 3.36 3.55 -26.51
CA GLN A 109 4.38 3.91 -25.53
C GLN A 109 4.64 2.77 -24.53
N PRO A 110 5.91 2.54 -24.15
CA PRO A 110 6.24 1.59 -23.10
C PRO A 110 5.75 2.09 -21.74
N PHE A 111 5.00 1.26 -21.02
CA PHE A 111 4.39 1.60 -19.73
C PHE A 111 5.44 2.05 -18.71
N LEU A 112 6.54 1.31 -18.56
CA LEU A 112 7.57 1.61 -17.56
C LEU A 112 8.34 2.91 -17.84
N ALA A 113 8.34 3.42 -19.07
CA ALA A 113 9.00 4.67 -19.42
C ALA A 113 8.18 5.89 -19.04
N THR A 114 6.84 5.78 -19.07
CA THR A 114 5.92 6.88 -18.74
C THR A 114 5.39 6.79 -17.31
N HIS A 115 5.25 5.57 -16.78
CA HIS A 115 4.72 5.27 -15.45
C HIS A 115 5.61 4.23 -14.77
N PHE A 116 6.65 4.70 -14.09
CA PHE A 116 7.58 3.83 -13.38
C PHE A 116 6.94 3.26 -12.09
N SER A 117 6.27 2.12 -12.22
CA SER A 117 5.61 1.41 -11.12
C SER A 117 5.95 -0.08 -11.13
N LEU A 118 6.98 -0.45 -10.35
CA LEU A 118 7.40 -1.84 -10.18
C LEU A 118 6.39 -2.67 -9.38
N ILE A 119 5.62 -2.03 -8.50
CA ILE A 119 4.57 -2.72 -7.74
C ILE A 119 3.51 -3.33 -8.67
N THR A 120 3.29 -2.74 -9.85
CA THR A 120 2.36 -3.26 -10.86
C THR A 120 2.75 -4.66 -11.33
N ILE A 121 4.04 -4.99 -11.36
CA ILE A 121 4.53 -6.34 -11.72
C ILE A 121 4.11 -7.36 -10.66
N LEU A 122 4.14 -6.98 -9.37
CA LEU A 122 3.70 -7.86 -8.28
C LEU A 122 2.19 -8.13 -8.31
N TYR A 123 1.42 -7.30 -9.02
CA TYR A 123 -0.02 -7.51 -9.21
C TYR A 123 -0.36 -8.46 -10.37
N ALA A 124 0.59 -8.73 -11.26
CA ALA A 124 0.41 -9.60 -12.43
C ALA A 124 -0.13 -11.00 -12.09
N PRO A 125 0.33 -11.70 -11.02
CA PRO A 125 -0.21 -13.02 -10.68
C PRO A 125 -1.69 -13.00 -10.32
N PHE A 126 -2.18 -11.90 -9.72
CA PHE A 126 -3.59 -11.77 -9.33
C PHE A 126 -4.51 -11.56 -10.54
N TYR A 127 -3.96 -11.11 -11.67
CA TYR A 127 -4.69 -10.98 -12.93
C TYR A 127 -5.28 -12.30 -13.42
N TYR A 128 -4.60 -13.42 -13.18
CA TYR A 128 -5.11 -14.75 -13.54
C TYR A 128 -6.40 -15.13 -12.81
N ILE A 129 -6.64 -14.54 -11.63
CA ILE A 129 -7.81 -14.83 -10.78
C ILE A 129 -8.93 -13.82 -11.03
N PHE A 130 -8.58 -12.53 -11.10
CA PHE A 130 -9.56 -11.44 -11.09
C PHE A 130 -9.65 -10.66 -12.41
N GLY A 131 -8.77 -10.90 -13.37
CA GLY A 131 -8.76 -10.21 -14.66
C GLY A 131 -8.71 -8.69 -14.50
N SER A 132 -9.59 -7.98 -15.20
CA SER A 132 -9.69 -6.51 -15.17
C SER A 132 -10.09 -5.92 -13.80
N TYR A 133 -10.61 -6.75 -12.89
CA TYR A 133 -10.99 -6.33 -11.53
C TYR A 133 -9.82 -6.33 -10.55
N THR A 134 -8.66 -6.88 -10.93
CA THR A 134 -7.49 -7.06 -10.06
C THR A 134 -7.12 -5.79 -9.30
N LEU A 135 -6.96 -4.68 -10.01
CA LEU A 135 -6.56 -3.41 -9.42
C LEU A 135 -7.63 -2.84 -8.47
N LEU A 136 -8.91 -2.98 -8.83
CA LEU A 136 -10.02 -2.52 -8.02
C LEU A 136 -10.09 -3.29 -6.69
N ILE A 137 -9.91 -4.60 -6.75
CA ILE A 137 -9.89 -5.47 -5.57
C ILE A 137 -8.71 -5.08 -4.68
N ILE A 138 -7.51 -4.94 -5.24
CA ILE A 138 -6.32 -4.51 -4.49
C ILE A 138 -6.53 -3.15 -3.84
N GLN A 139 -7.16 -2.20 -4.55
CA GLN A 139 -7.47 -0.87 -4.04
C GLN A 139 -8.46 -0.93 -2.87
N ILE A 140 -9.55 -1.69 -3.00
CA ILE A 140 -10.55 -1.88 -1.93
C ILE A 140 -9.88 -2.51 -0.70
N PHE A 141 -9.09 -3.58 -0.88
CA PHE A 141 -8.37 -4.21 0.21
C PHE A 141 -7.39 -3.26 0.90
N SER A 142 -6.63 -2.48 0.13
CA SER A 142 -5.66 -1.52 0.67
C SER A 142 -6.32 -0.47 1.56
N ILE A 143 -7.48 0.04 1.14
CA ILE A 143 -8.26 1.02 1.90
C ILE A 143 -8.81 0.42 3.19
N LEU A 144 -9.45 -0.75 3.09
CA LEU A 144 -10.01 -1.43 4.26
C LEU A 144 -8.92 -1.77 5.29
N PHE A 145 -7.75 -2.22 4.81
CA PHE A 145 -6.62 -2.55 5.66
C PHE A 145 -6.02 -1.30 6.31
N ALA A 146 -5.92 -0.19 5.58
CA ALA A 146 -5.49 1.10 6.14
C ALA A 146 -6.43 1.58 7.26
N GLY A 147 -7.75 1.48 7.07
CA GLY A 147 -8.74 1.81 8.10
C GLY A 147 -8.59 0.96 9.37
N TYR A 148 -8.45 -0.35 9.18
CA TYR A 148 -8.20 -1.29 10.27
C TYR A 148 -6.89 -0.99 11.01
N TYR A 149 -5.83 -0.65 10.29
CA TYR A 149 -4.54 -0.34 10.89
C TYR A 149 -4.61 0.93 11.76
N ILE A 150 -5.28 1.98 11.26
CA ILE A 150 -5.50 3.22 12.00
C ILE A 150 -6.29 2.95 13.29
N TYR A 151 -7.36 2.14 13.22
CA TYR A 151 -8.09 1.71 14.41
C TYR A 151 -7.18 1.11 15.48
N VAL A 152 -6.38 0.12 15.08
CA VAL A 152 -5.46 -0.59 15.97
C VAL A 152 -4.42 0.35 16.56
N PHE A 153 -3.91 1.29 15.76
CA PHE A 153 -2.97 2.31 16.21
C PHE A 153 -3.61 3.26 17.25
N THR A 154 -4.83 3.74 16.98
CA THR A 154 -5.55 4.66 17.87
C THR A 154 -5.91 4.02 19.21
N GLU A 155 -6.39 2.77 19.22
CA GLU A 155 -6.72 2.08 20.47
C GLU A 155 -5.50 1.91 21.38
N ARG A 156 -4.32 1.67 20.80
CA ARG A 156 -3.09 1.56 21.59
C ARG A 156 -2.63 2.86 22.16
N GLU A 157 -2.66 3.92 21.37
CA GLU A 157 -2.28 5.24 21.87
C GLU A 157 -3.22 5.67 23.01
N LYS A 158 -4.49 5.27 22.94
CA LYS A 158 -5.45 5.46 24.02
C LYS A 158 -5.08 4.66 25.28
N GLU A 159 -4.73 3.37 25.16
CA GLU A 159 -4.26 2.55 26.29
C GLU A 159 -2.96 3.11 26.89
N ARG A 160 -2.00 3.48 26.05
CA ARG A 160 -0.70 4.04 26.44
C ARG A 160 -0.85 5.34 27.24
N LYS A 161 -1.74 6.23 26.82
CA LYS A 161 -1.98 7.54 27.45
C LYS A 161 -3.09 7.50 28.51
N LYS A 162 -3.68 6.33 28.81
CA LYS A 162 -4.84 6.15 29.71
C LYS A 162 -6.00 7.11 29.41
N PHE A 163 -6.23 7.43 28.13
CA PHE A 163 -7.32 8.33 27.74
C PHE A 163 -8.67 7.64 27.94
N ASN A 164 -9.53 8.22 28.78
CA ASN A 164 -10.82 7.63 29.15
C ASN A 164 -11.99 8.07 28.25
N HIS A 165 -11.75 8.29 26.94
CA HIS A 165 -12.79 8.72 26.02
C HIS A 165 -13.34 7.50 25.24
N LYS A 166 -14.55 7.06 25.60
CA LYS A 166 -15.16 5.81 25.12
C LYS A 166 -15.43 5.79 23.60
N ASN A 167 -15.63 6.96 22.98
CA ASN A 167 -16.06 7.07 21.57
C ASN A 167 -14.95 7.52 20.59
N TYR A 168 -13.76 7.90 21.07
CA TYR A 168 -12.73 8.56 20.25
C TYR A 168 -12.23 7.68 19.09
N SER A 169 -12.07 6.39 19.36
CA SER A 169 -11.58 5.41 18.38
C SER A 169 -12.57 5.19 17.24
N THR A 170 -13.86 5.09 17.55
CA THR A 170 -14.92 4.92 16.55
C THR A 170 -15.01 6.13 15.61
N TYR A 171 -14.89 7.36 16.15
CA TYR A 171 -14.87 8.58 15.32
C TYR A 171 -13.63 8.65 14.43
N THR A 172 -12.49 8.18 14.93
CA THR A 172 -11.25 8.18 14.14
C THR A 172 -11.35 7.22 12.96
N ILE A 173 -11.94 6.04 13.16
CA ILE A 173 -12.22 5.09 12.06
C ILE A 173 -13.17 5.71 11.04
N LEU A 174 -14.31 6.23 11.49
CA LEU A 174 -15.35 6.77 10.60
C LEU A 174 -14.84 7.99 9.82
N PHE A 175 -14.10 8.89 10.46
CA PHE A 175 -13.50 10.04 9.79
C PHE A 175 -12.47 9.63 8.74
N ASN A 176 -11.58 8.69 9.05
CA ASN A 176 -10.58 8.23 8.09
C ASN A 176 -11.21 7.43 6.94
N MET A 177 -12.17 6.54 7.22
CA MET A 177 -12.89 5.81 6.16
C MET A 177 -13.71 6.76 5.27
N GLY A 178 -14.27 7.83 5.84
CA GLY A 178 -14.97 8.88 5.08
C GLY A 178 -14.03 9.76 4.25
N TYR A 179 -12.85 10.10 4.76
CA TYR A 179 -11.85 10.88 4.00
C TYR A 179 -11.29 10.04 2.84
N ILE A 180 -10.96 8.77 3.11
CA ILE A 180 -10.49 7.82 2.10
C ILE A 180 -11.58 7.53 1.06
N PHE A 181 -12.86 7.53 1.46
CA PHE A 181 -13.98 7.42 0.52
C PHE A 181 -13.98 8.56 -0.51
N CYS A 182 -13.72 9.80 -0.09
CA CYS A 182 -13.69 10.94 -1.00
C CYS A 182 -12.56 10.82 -2.04
N THR A 183 -11.40 10.29 -1.63
CA THR A 183 -10.29 9.99 -2.55
C THR A 183 -10.59 8.79 -3.45
N PHE A 184 -11.23 7.75 -2.92
CA PHE A 184 -11.59 6.53 -3.66
C PHE A 184 -12.61 6.79 -4.76
N VAL A 185 -13.68 7.53 -4.46
CA VAL A 185 -14.72 7.87 -5.44
C VAL A 185 -14.13 8.63 -6.63
N ARG A 186 -13.16 9.52 -6.37
CA ARG A 186 -12.48 10.29 -7.42
C ARG A 186 -11.57 9.45 -8.32
N PHE A 187 -11.13 8.29 -7.84
CA PHE A 187 -10.30 7.34 -8.60
C PHE A 187 -11.15 6.26 -9.29
N SER A 188 -12.38 6.04 -8.82
CA SER A 188 -13.31 5.05 -9.34
C SER A 188 -14.29 5.59 -10.39
N GLN A 189 -14.30 6.90 -10.62
CA GLN A 189 -15.03 7.61 -11.70
C GLN A 189 -14.02 8.07 -12.74
#